data_AF-A0A842HTP7-F1
#
_entry.id   AF-A0A842HTP7-F1
#
_cell.length_a   1.000
_cell.length_b   1.000
_cell.length_c   1.000
_cell.angle_alpha   90.00
_cell.angle_beta   90.00
_cell.angle_gamma   90.00
#
_symmetry.space_group_name_H-M   'P 1'
#
loop_
_entity.id
_entity.type
_entity.pdbx_description
1 polymer ?
#
loop_
_entity_poly.entity_id
_entity_poly.type
_entity_poly.pdbx_seq_one_letter_code
_entity_poly.pdbx_strand_id
1 'polypeptide(L)'
;MIRAARLAAVSAPLILLAACARQEAAGVAPEAPGFLLGVWHGFIFPVAWILSLFMDNVAIYAVPNNGGWYDFGYFIGIVFIGVGARSSKKVIVYRDRYRDRRG
;
A
#
# COMPACT_ATOMS: atom_id res chain seq x y z
N MET A 1 -19.62 26.10 -14.11
CA MET A 1 -20.39 24.84 -14.20
C MET A 1 -19.54 23.63 -14.61
N ILE A 2 -18.70 23.72 -15.66
CA ILE A 2 -17.88 22.59 -16.16
C ILE A 2 -16.88 22.02 -15.11
N ARG A 3 -16.26 22.86 -14.27
CA ARG A 3 -15.33 22.41 -13.21
C ARG A 3 -16.04 21.62 -12.09
N ALA A 4 -17.22 22.07 -11.67
CA ALA A 4 -18.02 21.38 -10.67
C ALA A 4 -18.53 20.03 -11.18
N ALA A 5 -18.97 19.96 -12.44
CA ALA A 5 -19.38 18.70 -13.08
C ALA A 5 -18.23 17.69 -13.20
N ARG A 6 -17.01 18.15 -13.50
CA ARG A 6 -15.81 17.29 -13.52
C ARG A 6 -15.42 16.80 -12.13
N LEU A 7 -15.46 17.67 -11.12
CA LEU A 7 -15.19 17.27 -9.73
C LEU A 7 -16.19 16.22 -9.25
N ALA A 8 -17.49 16.42 -9.53
CA ALA A 8 -18.54 15.46 -9.19
C ALA A 8 -18.38 14.12 -9.93
N ALA A 9 -18.01 14.17 -11.22
CA ALA A 9 -17.76 12.96 -12.01
C ALA A 9 -16.56 12.15 -11.49
N VAL A 10 -15.54 12.81 -10.94
CA VAL A 10 -14.36 12.15 -10.34
C VAL A 10 -14.64 11.66 -8.92
N SER A 11 -15.39 12.40 -8.10
CA SER A 11 -15.64 12.04 -6.71
C SER A 11 -16.70 10.94 -6.52
N ALA A 12 -17.71 10.87 -7.39
CA ALA A 12 -18.77 9.87 -7.32
C ALA A 12 -18.25 8.41 -7.25
N PRO A 13 -17.34 7.95 -8.13
CA PRO A 13 -16.80 6.60 -8.04
C PRO A 13 -15.97 6.38 -6.76
N LEU A 14 -15.20 7.38 -6.30
CA LEU A 14 -14.42 7.28 -5.07
C LEU A 14 -15.31 7.10 -3.82
N ILE A 15 -16.46 7.79 -3.78
CA ILE A 15 -17.43 7.68 -2.68
C ILE A 15 -18.10 6.30 -2.70
N LEU A 16 -18.45 5.78 -3.88
CA LEU A 16 -19.04 4.44 -4.03
C LEU A 16 -18.06 3.33 -3.61
N LEU A 17 -16.77 3.48 -3.93
CA LEU A 17 -15.71 2.55 -3.52
C LEU A 17 -15.50 2.54 -1.99
N ALA A 18 -15.56 3.71 -1.34
CA ALA A 18 -15.42 3.81 0.10
C ALA A 18 -16.55 3.09 0.87
N ALA A 19 -17.75 2.98 0.29
CA ALA A 19 -18.88 2.29 0.92
C ALA A 19 -18.72 0.76 1.00
N CYS A 20 -17.85 0.16 0.17
CA CYS A 20 -17.60 -1.29 0.16
C CYS A 20 -16.47 -1.71 1.13
N ALA A 21 -15.60 -0.77 1.52
CA ALA A 21 -14.42 -1.05 2.35
C ALA A 21 -14.74 -1.08 3.85
N ARG A 22 -15.70 -1.91 4.27
CA ARG A 22 -16.05 -2.09 5.68
C ARG A 22 -15.22 -3.21 6.31
N GLN A 23 -14.59 -2.94 7.44
CA GLN A 23 -13.90 -3.96 8.25
C GLN A 23 -14.94 -4.79 9.03
N GLU A 24 -14.79 -6.11 9.00
CA GLU A 24 -15.69 -7.03 9.71
C GLU A 24 -15.49 -6.94 11.23
N ALA A 25 -16.56 -6.70 11.98
CA ALA A 25 -16.49 -6.51 13.43
C ALA A 25 -15.95 -7.75 14.18
N ALA A 26 -16.20 -8.95 13.64
CA ALA A 26 -15.67 -10.20 14.18
C ALA A 26 -14.14 -10.34 14.04
N GLY A 27 -13.53 -9.57 13.12
CA GLY A 27 -12.09 -9.56 12.88
C GLY A 27 -11.33 -8.59 13.79
N VAL A 28 -12.02 -7.80 14.62
CA VAL A 28 -11.41 -6.74 15.42
C VAL A 28 -11.64 -6.98 16.92
N ALA A 29 -10.58 -7.00 17.70
CA ALA A 29 -10.63 -7.07 19.16
C ALA A 29 -9.60 -6.11 19.80
N PRO A 30 -9.95 -5.38 20.89
CA PRO A 30 -9.07 -4.40 21.50
C PRO A 30 -7.69 -4.96 21.90
N GLU A 31 -7.68 -6.18 22.44
CA GLU A 31 -6.45 -6.78 22.99
C GLU A 31 -5.70 -7.65 21.98
N ALA A 32 -6.14 -7.63 20.73
CA ALA A 32 -5.51 -8.36 19.66
C ALA A 32 -4.27 -7.61 19.12
N PRO A 33 -3.44 -8.26 18.27
CA PRO A 33 -2.23 -7.66 17.73
C PRO A 33 -2.45 -6.27 17.15
N GLY A 34 -1.58 -5.33 17.56
CA GLY A 34 -1.61 -3.93 17.14
C GLY A 34 -0.47 -3.52 16.22
N PHE A 35 -0.20 -2.22 16.14
CA PHE A 35 0.73 -1.63 15.17
C PHE A 35 2.08 -2.36 15.05
N LEU A 36 2.80 -2.57 16.15
CA LEU A 36 4.16 -3.16 16.12
C LEU A 36 4.15 -4.61 15.62
N LEU A 37 3.13 -5.39 16.02
CA LEU A 37 2.94 -6.75 15.50
C LEU A 37 2.50 -6.71 14.04
N GLY A 38 1.72 -5.71 13.63
CA GLY A 38 1.44 -5.43 12.22
C GLY A 38 2.73 -5.27 11.43
N VAL A 39 3.65 -4.40 11.86
CA VAL A 39 4.96 -4.19 11.21
C VAL A 39 5.73 -5.50 11.09
N TRP A 40 5.79 -6.28 12.17
CA TRP A 40 6.46 -7.59 12.16
C TRP A 40 5.80 -8.57 11.18
N HIS A 41 4.48 -8.72 11.21
CA HIS A 41 3.74 -9.61 10.32
C HIS A 41 3.88 -9.20 8.85
N GLY A 42 3.84 -7.90 8.56
CA GLY A 42 4.10 -7.37 7.22
C GLY A 42 5.52 -7.66 6.75
N PHE A 43 6.51 -7.61 7.65
CA PHE A 43 7.91 -7.92 7.35
C PHE A 43 8.16 -9.41 7.05
N ILE A 44 7.38 -10.32 7.65
CA ILE A 44 7.50 -11.76 7.38
C ILE A 44 6.52 -12.25 6.31
N PHE A 45 5.69 -11.36 5.75
CA PHE A 45 4.60 -11.70 4.82
C PHE A 45 5.00 -12.69 3.71
N PRO A 46 6.12 -12.50 2.96
CA PRO A 46 6.46 -13.44 1.88
C PRO A 46 6.68 -14.87 2.38
N VAL A 47 7.30 -15.01 3.57
CA VAL A 47 7.55 -16.31 4.18
C VAL A 47 6.24 -16.91 4.71
N ALA A 48 5.43 -16.12 5.42
CA ALA A 48 4.14 -16.56 5.95
C ALA A 48 3.17 -16.99 4.83
N TRP A 49 3.17 -16.26 3.70
CA TRP A 49 2.40 -16.62 2.51
C TRP A 49 2.85 -17.96 1.92
N ILE A 50 4.14 -18.19 1.72
CA ILE A 50 4.65 -19.48 1.21
C ILE A 50 4.25 -20.63 2.14
N LEU A 51 4.41 -20.46 3.45
CA LEU A 51 4.06 -21.50 4.43
C LEU A 51 2.56 -21.79 4.45
N SER A 52 1.70 -20.78 4.30
CA SER A 52 0.24 -20.95 4.25
C SER A 52 -0.25 -21.83 3.09
N LEU A 53 0.56 -22.03 2.04
CA LEU A 53 0.23 -22.94 0.93
C LEU A 53 0.37 -24.42 1.29
N PHE A 54 1.10 -24.73 2.36
CA PHE A 54 1.38 -26.10 2.79
C PHE A 54 0.89 -26.41 4.20
N MET A 55 0.56 -25.38 4.99
CA MET A 55 0.21 -25.48 6.39
C MET A 55 -1.07 -24.71 6.68
N ASP A 56 -2.17 -25.43 6.92
CA ASP A 56 -3.50 -24.84 7.16
C ASP A 56 -3.57 -24.00 8.45
N ASN A 57 -2.61 -24.20 9.36
CA ASN A 57 -2.53 -23.48 10.62
C ASN A 57 -1.68 -22.19 10.55
N VAL A 58 -1.15 -21.83 9.38
CA VAL A 58 -0.37 -20.60 9.20
C VAL A 58 -1.25 -19.52 8.59
N ALA A 59 -1.62 -18.54 9.41
CA ALA A 59 -2.29 -17.34 8.95
C ALA A 59 -1.25 -16.31 8.48
N ILE A 60 -1.48 -15.75 7.30
CA ILE A 60 -0.67 -14.67 6.73
C ILE A 60 -0.79 -13.38 7.56
N TYR A 61 -1.95 -13.21 8.20
CA TYR A 61 -2.38 -11.98 8.85
C TYR A 61 -3.14 -12.34 10.13
N ALA A 62 -2.97 -11.55 11.20
CA ALA A 62 -3.60 -11.82 12.49
C ALA A 62 -5.11 -11.57 12.44
N VAL A 63 -5.88 -12.60 12.81
CA VAL A 63 -7.32 -12.52 13.02
C VAL A 63 -7.64 -13.16 14.37
N PRO A 64 -8.25 -12.44 15.33
CA PRO A 64 -8.56 -11.01 15.28
C PRO A 64 -7.30 -10.11 15.38
N ASN A 65 -7.43 -8.83 15.05
CA ASN A 65 -6.42 -7.77 15.27
C ASN A 65 -7.07 -6.50 15.87
N ASN A 66 -6.29 -5.47 16.21
CA ASN A 66 -6.84 -4.25 16.81
C ASN A 66 -7.39 -3.20 15.82
N GLY A 67 -7.54 -3.59 14.55
CA GLY A 67 -8.08 -2.75 13.47
C GLY A 67 -7.01 -1.93 12.74
N GLY A 68 -7.35 -0.69 12.43
CA GLY A 68 -6.58 0.14 11.48
C GLY A 68 -5.11 0.36 11.83
N TRP A 69 -4.73 0.30 13.12
CA TRP A 69 -3.33 0.42 13.52
C TRP A 69 -2.50 -0.82 13.17
N TYR A 70 -3.06 -2.01 13.36
CA TYR A 70 -2.44 -3.24 12.90
C TYR A 70 -2.31 -3.25 11.36
N ASP A 71 -3.39 -2.87 10.64
CA ASP A 71 -3.38 -2.73 9.17
C ASP A 71 -2.28 -1.79 8.68
N PHE A 72 -2.18 -0.62 9.31
CA PHE A 72 -1.16 0.37 8.98
C PHE A 72 0.26 -0.18 9.22
N GLY A 73 0.49 -0.85 10.35
CA GLY A 73 1.75 -1.52 10.63
C GLY A 73 2.08 -2.58 9.58
N TYR A 74 1.12 -3.44 9.25
CA TYR A 74 1.26 -4.50 8.25
C TYR A 74 1.67 -3.95 6.88
N PHE A 75 1.03 -2.88 6.43
CA PHE A 75 1.41 -2.18 5.20
C PHE A 75 2.84 -1.66 5.26
N ILE A 76 3.25 -1.01 6.35
CA ILE A 76 4.61 -0.53 6.54
C ILE A 76 5.62 -1.68 6.47
N GLY A 77 5.35 -2.80 7.16
CA GLY A 77 6.19 -4.00 7.13
C GLY A 77 6.42 -4.55 5.71
N ILE A 78 5.37 -4.59 4.87
CA ILE A 78 5.48 -5.03 3.47
C ILE A 78 6.39 -4.08 2.67
N VAL A 79 6.18 -2.76 2.82
CA VAL A 79 6.91 -1.75 2.04
C VAL A 79 8.41 -1.80 2.32
N PHE A 80 8.82 -2.16 3.54
CA PHE A 80 10.23 -2.33 3.90
C PHE A 80 10.94 -3.47 3.14
N ILE A 81 10.22 -4.48 2.64
CA ILE A 81 10.84 -5.64 1.96
C ILE A 81 11.13 -5.39 0.47
N GLY A 82 10.33 -4.62 -0.30
CA GLY A 82 10.52 -4.79 -1.76
C GLY A 82 9.82 -4.01 -2.86
N VAL A 83 9.24 -2.80 -2.68
CA VAL A 83 8.77 -2.04 -3.87
C VAL A 83 9.11 -0.54 -3.88
N GLY A 84 9.34 0.10 -2.71
CA GLY A 84 9.61 1.56 -2.66
C GLY A 84 11.08 1.98 -2.84
N ALA A 85 12.04 1.06 -2.69
CA ALA A 85 13.46 1.40 -2.58
C ALA A 85 14.25 1.27 -3.89
N ARG A 86 13.60 1.20 -5.05
CA ARG A 86 14.31 1.37 -6.33
C ARG A 86 14.72 2.83 -6.46
N SER A 87 15.98 3.11 -6.15
CA SER A 87 16.59 4.42 -6.38
C SER A 87 16.43 4.82 -7.85
N SER A 88 15.65 5.88 -8.10
CA SER A 88 15.58 6.51 -9.41
C SER A 88 16.94 7.17 -9.71
N LYS A 89 17.71 6.63 -10.67
CA LYS A 89 18.92 7.31 -11.16
C LYS A 89 18.52 8.59 -11.90
N LYS A 90 19.01 9.74 -11.46
CA LYS A 90 18.92 11.00 -12.20
C LYS A 90 19.83 10.88 -13.44
N VAL A 91 19.26 10.90 -14.64
CA VAL A 91 20.01 10.99 -15.89
C VAL A 91 20.06 12.46 -16.30
N ILE A 92 21.24 13.07 -16.24
CA ILE A 92 21.46 14.44 -16.74
C ILE A 92 21.89 14.33 -18.20
N VAL A 93 21.06 14.83 -19.11
CA VAL A 93 21.38 14.90 -20.54
C VAL A 93 21.90 16.31 -20.84
N TYR A 94 23.21 16.44 -21.05
CA TYR A 94 23.77 17.66 -21.61
C TYR A 94 23.42 17.70 -23.10
N ARG A 95 22.66 18.72 -23.51
CA ARG A 95 22.26 18.92 -24.90
C ARG A 95 23.05 20.09 -25.47
N ASP A 96 24.19 19.81 -26.07
CA ASP A 96 24.92 20.83 -26.83
C ASP A 96 24.13 21.18 -28.09
N ARG A 97 23.72 22.45 -28.18
CA ARG A 97 23.12 23.02 -29.39
C ARG A 97 24.23 23.65 -30.21
N TYR A 98 24.75 22.91 -31.18
CA TYR A 98 25.49 23.53 -32.29
C TYR A 98 24.52 24.42 -33.06
N ARG A 99 24.61 25.73 -32.82
CA ARG A 99 23.96 26.74 -33.64
C ARG A 99 24.79 26.84 -34.91
N ASP A 100 24.34 26.15 -35.96
CA ASP A 100 24.83 26.35 -37.32
C ASP A 100 24.60 27.82 -37.68
N ARG A 101 25.68 28.61 -37.61
CA ARG A 101 25.70 30.02 -38.00
C ARG A 101 25.96 30.03 -39.50
N ARG A 102 24.94 29.65 -40.28
CA ARG A 102 24.97 29.85 -41.73
C ARG A 102 24.81 31.33 -42.05
N GLY A 103 25.82 31.82 -42.76
CA GLY A 103 25.95 33.04 -43.58
C GLY A 103 24.87 34.09 -43.47
#